data_AF-A0A2E1KEM3-F1
#
_entry.id   AF-A0A2E1KEM3-F1
#
_cell.length_a   1.000
_cell.length_b   1.000
_cell.length_c   1.000
_cell.angle_alpha   90.00
_cell.angle_beta   90.00
_cell.angle_gamma   90.00
#
_symmetry.space_group_name_H-M   'P 1'
#
loop_
_entity.id
_entity.type
_entity.pdbx_description
1 polymer ?
#
loop_
_entity_poly.entity_id
_entity_poly.type
_entity_poly.pdbx_seq_one_letter_code
_entity_poly.pdbx_strand_id
1 'polypeptide(L)'
;MRPFLKAIRSLESRPTEEIAYFLCLFFFGLLTPSSNIAQTSMTDTLKTEDLDYYLVQAFNADRPTNRQSINHLGIEGTIVANGVAVTGVLEGYPAHDVGIRRGDIILTVNGKPFHPVLTLNPGAPRQIFEPDLTPVSLSYLRNNITRTTILRVVYENLYDSYRTATFNSVLQFNSGNKVIGYVRLWAISRSTNDLSTFREILSNLDQCDGIILDLRSGYGFIDHAHFASFLSYDEMRTTLGKETFNENPSVNTALMSGEIESSMSSTYRRPLGILVDSQTSGSSEFYASALAQLNRTVVIGDTSAGKFGTFHENTKITRPNGDRIFLYDPGPYGKQYEFVDEGRGLIPDQKVLFPFNKNIAGDIQFDTAVLTLLSII
;
A
#
# COMPACT_ATOMS: atom_id res chain seq x y z
N MET A 1 -27.10 -14.50 9.87
CA MET A 1 -27.23 -15.03 11.26
C MET A 1 -27.13 -16.55 11.40
N ARG A 2 -27.63 -17.38 10.47
CA ARG A 2 -27.49 -18.85 10.54
C ARG A 2 -26.16 -19.48 10.05
N PRO A 3 -25.27 -18.82 9.26
CA PRO A 3 -23.95 -19.40 8.96
C PRO A 3 -22.90 -19.17 10.08
N PHE A 4 -23.11 -18.20 10.97
CA PHE A 4 -22.18 -17.84 12.05
C PHE A 4 -22.08 -18.92 13.16
N LEU A 5 -23.17 -19.66 13.40
CA LEU A 5 -23.23 -20.72 14.42
C LEU A 5 -22.51 -22.02 13.99
N LYS A 6 -22.16 -22.19 12.70
CA LYS A 6 -21.49 -23.38 12.20
C LYS A 6 -19.96 -23.30 12.33
N ALA A 7 -19.38 -22.09 12.32
CA ALA A 7 -17.96 -21.87 12.54
C ALA A 7 -17.53 -22.07 14.01
N ILE A 8 -18.45 -21.86 14.96
CA ILE A 8 -18.17 -22.02 16.40
C ILE A 8 -17.99 -23.50 16.79
N ARG A 9 -18.61 -24.44 16.05
CA ARG A 9 -18.53 -25.89 16.36
C ARG A 9 -17.27 -26.60 15.87
N SER A 10 -16.40 -25.95 15.08
CA SER A 10 -15.13 -26.55 14.64
C SER A 10 -13.91 -26.07 15.45
N LEU A 11 -14.13 -25.30 16.51
CA LEU A 11 -13.09 -24.79 17.42
C LEU A 11 -12.95 -25.63 18.71
N GLU A 12 -13.79 -26.65 18.91
CA GLU A 12 -13.82 -27.49 20.13
C GLU A 12 -12.68 -28.52 20.24
N SER A 13 -11.69 -28.53 19.33
CA SER A 13 -10.62 -29.53 19.33
C SER A 13 -9.20 -28.97 19.40
N ARG A 14 -8.99 -27.78 19.97
CA ARG A 14 -7.65 -27.20 20.20
C ARG A 14 -7.43 -26.80 21.66
N PRO A 15 -6.19 -26.89 22.18
CA PRO A 15 -5.89 -26.68 23.59
C PRO A 15 -6.27 -25.26 24.06
N THR A 16 -6.80 -25.19 25.28
CA THR A 16 -7.55 -24.09 25.89
C THR A 16 -6.76 -22.79 26.16
N GLU A 17 -5.44 -22.75 25.92
CA GLU A 17 -4.62 -21.56 26.20
C GLU A 17 -4.58 -20.55 25.04
N GLU A 18 -4.73 -20.98 23.78
CA GLU A 18 -4.76 -20.06 22.61
C GLU A 18 -6.11 -19.33 22.47
N ILE A 19 -7.21 -19.95 22.94
CA ILE A 19 -8.58 -19.42 22.82
C ILE A 19 -8.84 -18.31 23.87
N ALA A 20 -8.17 -18.37 25.02
CA ALA A 20 -8.31 -17.37 26.08
C ALA A 20 -7.67 -16.02 25.69
N TYR A 21 -6.60 -16.02 24.88
CA TYR A 21 -5.97 -14.80 24.39
C TYR A 21 -6.81 -14.12 23.29
N PHE A 22 -7.48 -14.92 22.45
CA PHE A 22 -8.32 -14.43 21.35
C PHE A 22 -9.65 -13.83 21.82
N LEU A 23 -10.26 -14.37 22.88
CA LEU A 23 -11.52 -13.84 23.44
C LEU A 23 -11.32 -12.56 24.26
N CYS A 24 -10.15 -12.36 24.88
CA CYS A 24 -9.85 -11.12 25.62
C CYS A 24 -9.65 -9.89 24.71
N LEU A 25 -9.20 -10.08 23.46
CA LEU A 25 -9.05 -8.98 22.49
C LEU A 25 -10.39 -8.53 21.88
N PHE A 26 -11.43 -9.36 21.92
CA PHE A 26 -12.74 -9.05 21.33
C PHE A 26 -13.66 -8.22 22.24
N PHE A 27 -13.40 -8.18 23.56
CA PHE A 27 -14.30 -7.53 24.54
C PHE A 27 -13.77 -6.24 25.20
N PHE A 28 -12.53 -5.82 24.94
CA PHE A 28 -11.95 -4.58 25.53
C PHE A 28 -11.87 -3.38 24.57
N GLY A 29 -12.73 -3.35 23.54
CA GLY A 29 -12.83 -2.26 22.57
C GLY A 29 -13.94 -1.23 22.83
N LEU A 30 -14.69 -1.35 23.93
CA LEU A 30 -15.77 -0.43 24.27
C LEU A 30 -15.37 0.40 25.50
N LEU A 31 -15.35 1.72 25.31
CA LEU A 31 -15.19 2.79 26.31
C LEU A 31 -13.74 3.15 26.70
N THR A 32 -13.05 3.82 25.79
CA THR A 32 -12.21 4.97 26.17
C THR A 32 -12.51 6.13 25.23
N PRO A 33 -12.71 7.37 25.72
CA PRO A 33 -12.90 8.52 24.87
C PRO A 33 -11.64 8.68 24.02
N SER A 34 -11.83 8.59 22.70
CA SER A 34 -10.81 8.79 21.69
C SER A 34 -10.18 10.17 21.86
N SER A 35 -9.00 10.22 22.46
CA SER A 35 -8.05 11.30 22.21
C SER A 35 -7.76 11.26 20.71
N ASN A 36 -8.25 12.25 19.98
CA ASN A 36 -7.90 12.51 18.58
C ASN A 36 -6.38 12.62 18.48
N ILE A 37 -5.72 11.49 18.21
CA ILE A 37 -4.40 11.49 17.61
C ILE A 37 -4.68 11.97 16.19
N ALA A 38 -4.19 13.16 15.87
CA ALA A 38 -4.27 13.72 14.53
C ALA A 38 -3.90 12.63 13.52
N GLN A 39 -4.88 12.17 12.74
CA GLN A 39 -4.60 11.50 11.48
C GLN A 39 -3.64 12.44 10.76
N THR A 40 -2.39 12.03 10.59
CA THR A 40 -1.52 12.64 9.59
C THR A 40 -2.15 12.30 8.25
N SER A 41 -3.19 13.05 7.87
CA SER A 41 -3.55 13.15 6.46
C SER A 41 -2.27 13.57 5.77
N MET A 42 -1.90 12.91 4.68
CA MET A 42 -0.92 13.48 3.76
C MET A 42 -1.20 14.98 3.66
N THR A 43 -0.21 15.83 3.84
CA THR A 43 -0.41 17.26 3.72
C THR A 43 -0.82 17.57 2.28
N ASP A 44 -1.59 18.63 2.04
CA ASP A 44 -1.90 19.10 0.67
C ASP A 44 -0.67 19.64 -0.06
N THR A 45 0.50 19.52 0.57
CA THR A 45 1.78 20.06 0.12
C THR A 45 2.87 19.07 0.47
N LEU A 46 3.66 18.66 -0.51
CA LEU A 46 4.86 17.84 -0.31
C LEU A 46 6.12 18.70 -0.45
N LYS A 47 7.13 18.40 0.38
CA LYS A 47 8.42 19.09 0.45
C LYS A 47 9.58 18.09 0.30
N THR A 48 10.78 18.60 0.05
CA THR A 48 12.01 17.81 -0.12
C THR A 48 12.44 16.97 1.07
N GLU A 49 11.82 17.17 2.23
CA GLU A 49 12.05 16.35 3.41
C GLU A 49 11.16 15.10 3.37
N ASP A 50 10.02 15.15 2.68
CA ASP A 50 9.04 14.08 2.62
C ASP A 50 9.48 13.02 1.61
N LEU A 51 9.38 11.73 1.96
CA LEU A 51 9.71 10.66 1.01
C LEU A 51 8.73 10.64 -0.18
N ASP A 52 7.46 10.92 0.10
CA ASP A 52 6.39 11.04 -0.91
C ASP A 52 6.66 12.10 -1.96
N TYR A 53 7.44 13.14 -1.65
CA TYR A 53 7.86 14.13 -2.64
C TYR A 53 8.63 13.49 -3.79
N TYR A 54 9.57 12.60 -3.47
CA TYR A 54 10.38 11.89 -4.46
C TYR A 54 9.57 10.81 -5.18
N LEU A 55 8.63 10.17 -4.47
CA LEU A 55 7.72 9.21 -5.08
C LEU A 55 6.84 9.89 -6.13
N VAL A 56 6.14 10.96 -5.76
CA VAL A 56 5.31 11.75 -6.67
C VAL A 56 6.12 12.28 -7.84
N GLN A 57 7.32 12.82 -7.58
CA GLN A 57 8.20 13.31 -8.65
C GLN A 57 8.59 12.20 -9.63
N ALA A 58 8.94 11.01 -9.14
CA ALA A 58 9.32 9.88 -10.00
C ALA A 58 8.14 9.37 -10.85
N PHE A 59 6.91 9.39 -10.31
CA PHE A 59 5.70 9.01 -11.05
C PHE A 59 5.26 10.08 -12.06
N ASN A 60 5.51 11.37 -11.77
CA ASN A 60 5.19 12.48 -12.67
C ASN A 60 6.26 12.72 -13.74
N ALA A 61 7.43 12.08 -13.66
CA ALA A 61 8.48 12.22 -14.65
C ALA A 61 8.01 11.77 -16.05
N ASP A 62 8.26 12.61 -17.05
CA ASP A 62 7.94 12.36 -18.47
C ASP A 62 8.85 11.28 -19.09
N ARG A 63 10.07 11.13 -18.56
CA ARG A 63 11.06 10.13 -19.02
C ARG A 63 11.75 9.46 -17.84
N PRO A 64 12.17 8.18 -17.96
CA PRO A 64 12.93 7.50 -16.93
C PRO A 64 14.19 8.25 -16.48
N THR A 65 14.88 8.91 -17.42
CA THR A 65 16.09 9.70 -17.13
C THR A 65 15.84 10.93 -16.25
N ASN A 66 14.58 11.35 -16.09
CA ASN A 66 14.20 12.52 -15.31
C ASN A 66 13.72 12.14 -13.89
N ARG A 67 13.73 10.84 -13.55
CA ARG A 67 13.39 10.37 -12.21
C ARG A 67 14.59 10.58 -11.29
N GLN A 68 14.41 11.32 -10.20
CA GLN A 68 15.48 11.54 -9.24
C GLN A 68 15.77 10.26 -8.45
N SER A 69 17.02 9.80 -8.52
CA SER A 69 17.52 8.79 -7.58
C SER A 69 17.87 9.42 -6.24
N ILE A 70 17.60 8.71 -5.16
CA ILE A 70 17.97 9.10 -3.79
C ILE A 70 18.69 7.95 -3.11
N ASN A 71 19.47 8.25 -2.07
CA ASN A 71 20.00 7.23 -1.17
C ASN A 71 18.90 6.78 -0.22
N HIS A 72 18.59 5.48 -0.14
CA HIS A 72 17.57 4.94 0.76
C HIS A 72 17.89 3.52 1.22
N LEU A 73 17.14 3.04 2.22
CA LEU A 73 17.27 1.69 2.80
C LEU A 73 16.12 0.75 2.41
N GLY A 74 15.13 1.26 1.66
CA GLY A 74 13.86 0.56 1.42
C GLY A 74 12.93 0.53 2.64
N ILE A 75 12.93 1.60 3.44
CA ILE A 75 12.06 1.75 4.63
C ILE A 75 11.03 2.83 4.35
N GLU A 76 9.76 2.48 4.52
CA GLU A 76 8.65 3.42 4.66
C GLU A 76 8.32 3.60 6.13
N GLY A 77 8.04 4.84 6.54
CA GLY A 77 7.71 5.10 7.92
C GLY A 77 7.20 6.49 8.20
N THR A 78 6.55 6.62 9.35
CA THR A 78 6.03 7.89 9.87
C THR A 78 6.84 8.35 11.07
N ILE A 79 7.05 9.66 11.19
CA ILE A 79 7.78 10.24 12.31
C ILE A 79 6.91 10.15 13.56
N VAL A 80 7.46 9.57 14.62
CA VAL A 80 6.86 9.47 15.95
C VAL A 80 7.79 10.06 17.00
N ALA A 81 7.30 10.27 18.22
CA ALA A 81 8.05 10.96 19.28
C ALA A 81 9.47 10.42 19.53
N ASN A 82 9.67 9.10 19.36
CA ASN A 82 10.93 8.42 19.69
C ASN A 82 11.73 7.95 18.46
N GLY A 83 11.35 8.33 17.23
CA GLY A 83 12.03 7.89 16.01
C GLY A 83 11.10 7.82 14.81
N VAL A 84 11.38 6.89 13.89
CA VAL A 84 10.53 6.63 12.72
C VAL A 84 9.86 5.27 12.89
N ALA A 85 8.54 5.24 13.01
CA ALA A 85 7.78 4.00 13.04
C ALA A 85 7.68 3.42 11.63
N VAL A 86 8.20 2.21 11.43
CA VAL A 86 8.21 1.53 10.15
C VAL A 86 6.79 1.12 9.78
N THR A 87 6.26 1.71 8.72
CA THR A 87 4.95 1.37 8.14
C THR A 87 5.10 0.33 7.03
N GLY A 88 6.30 0.16 6.47
CA GLY A 88 6.57 -0.90 5.50
C GLY A 88 8.04 -0.99 5.13
N VAL A 89 8.42 -2.10 4.50
CA VAL A 89 9.79 -2.35 4.08
C VAL A 89 9.74 -2.99 2.69
N LEU A 90 10.43 -2.37 1.73
CA LEU A 90 10.43 -2.83 0.34
C LEU A 90 11.02 -4.25 0.23
N GLU A 91 10.26 -5.21 -0.28
CA GLU A 91 10.70 -6.60 -0.39
C GLU A 91 11.90 -6.74 -1.34
N GLY A 92 12.94 -7.44 -0.87
CA GLY A 92 14.22 -7.57 -1.58
C GLY A 92 15.16 -6.36 -1.51
N TYR A 93 14.84 -5.36 -0.67
CA TYR A 93 15.74 -4.23 -0.38
C TYR A 93 16.54 -4.44 0.91
N PRO A 94 17.63 -3.68 1.15
CA PRO A 94 18.53 -3.93 2.26
C PRO A 94 17.89 -3.99 3.65
N ALA A 95 16.87 -3.18 3.93
CA ALA A 95 16.15 -3.25 5.20
C ALA A 95 15.34 -4.55 5.35
N HIS A 96 14.75 -5.05 4.26
CA HIS A 96 14.04 -6.32 4.23
C HIS A 96 15.02 -7.49 4.44
N ASP A 97 16.17 -7.46 3.76
CA ASP A 97 17.20 -8.51 3.84
C ASP A 97 17.74 -8.72 5.27
N VAL A 98 17.84 -7.65 6.06
CA VAL A 98 18.28 -7.71 7.46
C VAL A 98 17.12 -7.87 8.45
N GLY A 99 15.91 -8.08 7.94
CA GLY A 99 14.73 -8.43 8.72
C GLY A 99 14.08 -7.27 9.48
N ILE A 100 14.27 -6.01 9.03
CA ILE A 100 13.42 -4.89 9.48
C ILE A 100 12.00 -5.15 9.00
N ARG A 101 11.00 -4.78 9.81
CA ARG A 101 9.59 -5.03 9.48
C ARG A 101 8.67 -3.94 10.03
N ARG A 102 7.44 -3.92 9.53
CA ARG A 102 6.35 -3.07 10.04
C ARG A 102 6.27 -3.17 11.57
N GLY A 103 6.20 -2.02 12.24
CA GLY A 103 6.15 -1.92 13.70
C GLY A 103 7.50 -1.75 14.41
N ASP A 104 8.64 -1.89 13.72
CA ASP A 104 9.91 -1.42 14.28
C ASP A 104 9.92 0.11 14.42
N ILE A 105 10.66 0.63 15.40
CA ILE A 105 10.94 2.07 15.49
C ILE A 105 12.41 2.30 15.20
N ILE A 106 12.72 2.91 14.07
CA ILE A 106 14.10 3.28 13.73
C ILE A 106 14.52 4.47 14.59
N LEU A 107 15.64 4.33 15.29
CA LEU A 107 16.15 5.33 16.21
C LEU A 107 17.26 6.15 15.56
N THR A 108 18.31 5.46 15.09
CA THR A 108 19.52 6.13 14.60
C THR A 108 20.16 5.41 13.43
N VAL A 109 20.84 6.16 12.57
CA VAL A 109 21.79 5.67 11.58
C VAL A 109 23.17 6.24 11.91
N ASN A 110 24.19 5.36 12.02
CA ASN A 110 25.55 5.74 12.41
C ASN A 110 25.60 6.59 13.69
N GLY A 111 24.73 6.27 14.66
CA GLY A 111 24.63 6.96 15.95
C GLY A 111 23.91 8.32 15.92
N LYS A 112 23.41 8.77 14.76
CA LYS A 112 22.64 10.02 14.64
C LYS A 112 21.15 9.74 14.44
N PRO A 113 20.23 10.60 14.92
CA PRO A 113 18.79 10.43 14.70
C PRO A 113 18.46 10.16 13.23
N PHE A 114 17.58 9.17 13.01
CA PHE A 114 17.17 8.79 11.67
C PHE A 114 16.03 9.67 11.15
N HIS A 115 16.16 10.06 9.89
CA HIS A 115 15.14 10.72 9.09
C HIS A 115 15.07 9.99 7.73
N PRO A 116 13.88 9.66 7.19
CA PRO A 116 13.74 8.83 5.98
C PRO A 116 14.51 9.33 4.77
N VAL A 117 14.51 10.66 4.52
CA VAL A 117 15.27 11.29 3.43
C VAL A 117 16.60 11.89 3.92
N LEU A 118 16.55 12.84 4.86
CA LEU A 118 17.67 13.74 5.17
C LEU A 118 18.93 13.05 5.71
N THR A 119 18.79 11.92 6.40
CA THR A 119 19.94 11.22 7.00
C THR A 119 20.89 10.66 5.96
N LEU A 120 20.36 10.20 4.82
CA LEU A 120 21.15 9.63 3.71
C LEU A 120 21.32 10.62 2.55
N ASN A 121 20.54 11.71 2.55
CA ASN A 121 20.54 12.73 1.50
C ASN A 121 20.69 14.13 2.11
N PRO A 122 21.84 14.49 2.72
CA PRO A 122 22.02 15.81 3.34
C PRO A 122 21.96 16.97 2.33
N GLY A 123 22.06 16.68 1.02
CA GLY A 123 21.90 17.64 -0.07
C GLY A 123 20.44 17.81 -0.55
N ALA A 124 19.48 17.02 -0.06
CA ALA A 124 18.07 17.05 -0.47
C ALA A 124 17.43 18.46 -0.44
N PRO A 125 17.65 19.30 0.60
CA PRO A 125 17.11 20.67 0.63
C PRO A 125 17.67 21.63 -0.43
N ARG A 126 18.72 21.20 -1.15
CA ARG A 126 19.32 21.92 -2.29
C ARG A 126 19.20 21.14 -3.60
N GLN A 127 18.42 20.05 -3.62
CA GLN A 127 18.26 19.17 -4.78
C GLN A 127 19.58 18.56 -5.28
N ILE A 128 20.53 18.30 -4.37
CA ILE A 128 21.82 17.68 -4.70
C ILE A 128 21.80 16.25 -4.17
N PHE A 129 21.95 15.28 -5.08
CA PHE A 129 21.93 13.86 -4.79
C PHE A 129 23.16 13.22 -5.42
N GLU A 130 24.02 12.67 -4.57
CA GLU A 130 25.21 11.95 -4.97
C GLU A 130 25.11 10.52 -4.42
N PRO A 131 25.46 9.48 -5.19
CA PRO A 131 25.48 8.12 -4.69
C PRO A 131 26.43 8.01 -3.49
N ASP A 132 25.92 7.57 -2.35
CA ASP A 132 26.72 7.14 -1.20
C ASP A 132 26.28 5.75 -0.78
N LEU A 133 26.99 4.74 -1.29
CA LEU A 133 26.67 3.34 -1.07
C LEU A 133 27.36 2.76 0.18
N THR A 134 27.95 3.63 1.01
CA THR A 134 28.64 3.21 2.22
C THR A 134 27.64 2.51 3.16
N PRO A 135 27.91 1.26 3.60
CA PRO A 135 27.04 0.59 4.55
C PRO A 135 26.88 1.39 5.83
N VAL A 136 25.67 1.34 6.40
CA VAL A 136 25.34 2.11 7.60
C VAL A 136 24.90 1.20 8.74
N SER A 137 25.18 1.63 9.97
CA SER A 137 24.69 0.97 11.19
C SER A 137 23.33 1.54 11.59
N LEU A 138 22.29 0.74 11.47
CA LEU A 138 20.90 1.09 11.82
C LEU A 138 20.56 0.54 13.20
N SER A 139 20.16 1.43 14.12
CA SER A 139 19.61 1.06 15.42
C SER A 139 18.10 1.21 15.41
N TYR A 140 17.39 0.20 15.89
CA TYR A 140 15.93 0.15 15.92
C TYR A 140 15.41 -0.51 17.19
N LEU A 141 14.22 -0.12 17.62
CA LEU A 141 13.49 -0.73 18.71
C LEU A 141 12.54 -1.78 18.15
N ARG A 142 12.65 -3.02 18.65
CA ARG A 142 11.66 -4.07 18.44
C ARG A 142 11.35 -4.69 19.79
N ASN A 143 10.09 -4.71 20.15
CA ASN A 143 9.63 -5.30 21.40
C ASN A 143 10.29 -4.72 22.66
N ASN A 144 10.49 -3.39 22.69
CA ASN A 144 11.25 -2.66 23.73
C ASN A 144 12.73 -3.06 23.86
N ILE A 145 13.27 -3.80 22.90
CA ILE A 145 14.68 -4.19 22.85
C ILE A 145 15.33 -3.41 21.71
N THR A 146 16.36 -2.63 22.03
CA THR A 146 17.19 -1.98 21.01
C THR A 146 18.05 -3.02 20.32
N ARG A 147 18.02 -3.01 19.00
CA ARG A 147 18.80 -3.86 18.13
C ARG A 147 19.60 -3.00 17.17
N THR A 148 20.74 -3.51 16.74
CA THR A 148 21.57 -2.86 15.73
C THR A 148 21.82 -3.84 14.59
N THR A 149 21.80 -3.33 13.36
CA THR A 149 22.16 -4.09 12.16
C THR A 149 22.95 -3.21 11.21
N ILE A 150 23.76 -3.82 10.33
CA ILE A 150 24.48 -3.13 9.27
C ILE A 150 23.80 -3.49 7.95
N LEU A 151 23.45 -2.49 7.16
CA LEU A 151 22.83 -2.67 5.85
C LEU A 151 23.43 -1.73 4.82
N ARG A 152 23.41 -2.16 3.56
CA ARG A 152 23.87 -1.36 2.43
C ARG A 152 22.87 -0.25 2.14
N VAL A 153 23.37 0.87 1.62
CA VAL A 153 22.54 1.95 1.07
C VAL A 153 22.32 1.68 -0.42
N VAL A 154 21.12 1.97 -0.91
CA VAL A 154 20.76 1.92 -2.33
C VAL A 154 20.69 3.33 -2.87
N TYR A 155 21.20 3.57 -4.08
CA TYR A 155 20.99 4.80 -4.83
C TYR A 155 20.11 4.54 -6.05
N GLU A 156 18.80 4.75 -5.91
CA GLU A 156 17.79 4.41 -6.93
C GLU A 156 16.60 5.37 -6.82
N ASN A 157 15.83 5.50 -7.90
CA ASN A 157 14.58 6.27 -7.89
C ASN A 157 13.43 5.40 -7.36
N LEU A 158 12.51 6.02 -6.62
CA LEU A 158 11.44 5.27 -5.94
C LEU A 158 10.45 4.59 -6.89
N TYR A 159 10.31 5.07 -8.14
CA TYR A 159 9.47 4.40 -9.13
C TYR A 159 10.00 2.99 -9.45
N ASP A 160 11.30 2.85 -9.70
CA ASP A 160 11.89 1.54 -9.96
C ASP A 160 11.98 0.69 -8.68
N SER A 161 12.24 1.33 -7.52
CA SER A 161 12.30 0.59 -6.26
C SER A 161 10.96 -0.03 -5.86
N TYR A 162 9.87 0.73 -5.97
CA TYR A 162 8.53 0.23 -5.62
C TYR A 162 8.05 -0.86 -6.58
N ARG A 163 8.40 -0.76 -7.86
CA ARG A 163 8.09 -1.81 -8.85
C ARG A 163 8.84 -3.10 -8.57
N THR A 164 10.13 -3.01 -8.25
CA THR A 164 10.95 -4.15 -7.86
C THR A 164 10.40 -4.80 -6.59
N ALA A 165 10.07 -3.99 -5.58
CA ALA A 165 9.45 -4.48 -4.34
C ALA A 165 8.11 -5.16 -4.58
N THR A 166 7.27 -4.62 -5.47
CA THR A 166 5.99 -5.21 -5.87
C THR A 166 6.18 -6.62 -6.43
N PHE A 167 7.15 -6.80 -7.35
CA PHE A 167 7.47 -8.12 -7.89
C PHE A 167 7.99 -9.09 -6.82
N ASN A 168 8.85 -8.61 -5.92
CA ASN A 168 9.41 -9.41 -4.83
C ASN A 168 8.40 -9.74 -3.72
N SER A 169 7.25 -9.05 -3.68
CA SER A 169 6.22 -9.25 -2.65
C SER A 169 5.31 -10.46 -2.90
N VAL A 170 5.38 -11.07 -4.09
CA VAL A 170 4.44 -12.12 -4.49
C VAL A 170 4.68 -13.39 -3.69
N LEU A 171 3.64 -13.88 -3.02
CA LEU A 171 3.68 -15.09 -2.20
C LEU A 171 2.50 -16.00 -2.50
N GLN A 172 2.70 -17.30 -2.31
CA GLN A 172 1.65 -18.30 -2.28
C GLN A 172 1.89 -19.21 -1.08
N PHE A 173 0.87 -19.43 -0.25
CA PHE A 173 1.00 -20.26 0.94
C PHE A 173 -0.28 -21.02 1.26
N ASN A 174 -0.12 -22.16 1.93
CA ASN A 174 -1.25 -22.97 2.38
C ASN A 174 -1.79 -22.44 3.71
N SER A 175 -3.11 -22.41 3.84
CA SER A 175 -3.80 -22.17 5.11
C SER A 175 -4.97 -23.16 5.23
N GLY A 176 -4.78 -24.19 6.04
CA GLY A 176 -5.69 -25.34 6.07
C GLY A 176 -5.64 -26.13 4.75
N ASN A 177 -6.79 -26.35 4.13
CA ASN A 177 -6.94 -26.99 2.82
C ASN A 177 -7.07 -26.00 1.66
N LYS A 178 -6.71 -24.73 1.90
CA LYS A 178 -6.82 -23.63 0.94
C LYS A 178 -5.43 -23.08 0.61
N VAL A 179 -5.30 -22.57 -0.60
CA VAL A 179 -4.09 -21.88 -1.08
C VAL A 179 -4.40 -20.40 -1.20
N ILE A 180 -3.64 -19.56 -0.50
CA ILE A 180 -3.79 -18.10 -0.52
C ILE A 180 -2.65 -17.51 -1.33
N GLY A 181 -3.01 -16.65 -2.29
CA GLY A 181 -2.07 -15.78 -2.98
C GLY A 181 -1.95 -14.46 -2.23
N TYR A 182 -0.77 -13.85 -2.25
CA TYR A 182 -0.54 -12.52 -1.72
C TYR A 182 0.31 -11.72 -2.71
N VAL A 183 -0.05 -10.46 -2.89
CA VAL A 183 0.76 -9.49 -3.64
C VAL A 183 0.56 -8.12 -3.01
N ARG A 184 1.67 -7.38 -2.84
CA ARG A 184 1.66 -5.98 -2.44
C ARG A 184 1.94 -5.09 -3.64
N LEU A 185 1.03 -4.18 -3.94
CA LEU A 185 1.25 -3.14 -4.94
C LEU A 185 1.71 -1.87 -4.22
N TRP A 186 3.03 -1.73 -4.09
CA TRP A 186 3.64 -0.53 -3.50
C TRP A 186 3.33 0.72 -4.30
N ALA A 187 3.31 0.58 -5.62
CA ALA A 187 2.70 1.56 -6.48
C ALA A 187 2.16 0.93 -7.75
N ILE A 188 1.13 1.56 -8.30
CA ILE A 188 0.50 1.14 -9.54
C ILE A 188 1.04 2.00 -10.68
N SER A 189 1.55 1.36 -11.73
CA SER A 189 2.21 2.02 -12.85
C SER A 189 1.38 1.96 -14.12
N ARG A 190 1.52 2.98 -14.97
CA ARG A 190 0.92 3.04 -16.31
C ARG A 190 1.85 2.61 -17.44
N SER A 191 3.06 2.11 -17.13
CA SER A 191 3.96 1.59 -18.15
C SER A 191 3.39 0.29 -18.73
N THR A 192 3.43 0.13 -20.06
CA THR A 192 2.96 -1.10 -20.72
C THR A 192 3.68 -2.35 -20.20
N ASN A 193 4.97 -2.26 -19.88
CA ASN A 193 5.74 -3.36 -19.29
C ASN A 193 5.26 -3.72 -17.87
N ASP A 194 4.75 -2.74 -17.13
CA ASP A 194 4.18 -2.97 -15.80
C ASP A 194 2.81 -3.61 -15.87
N LEU A 195 2.00 -3.21 -16.85
CA LEU A 195 0.71 -3.86 -17.11
C LEU A 195 0.89 -5.33 -17.51
N SER A 196 1.91 -5.66 -18.32
CA SER A 196 2.21 -7.06 -18.62
C SER A 196 2.70 -7.83 -17.39
N THR A 197 3.61 -7.23 -16.61
CA THR A 197 4.13 -7.85 -15.37
C THR A 197 3.03 -8.08 -14.35
N PHE A 198 2.13 -7.11 -14.18
CA PHE A 198 0.98 -7.22 -13.29
C PHE A 198 0.06 -8.38 -13.70
N ARG A 199 -0.24 -8.51 -15.00
CA ARG A 199 -1.02 -9.65 -15.52
C ARG A 199 -0.32 -10.99 -15.30
N GLU A 200 1.00 -11.05 -15.46
CA GLU A 200 1.78 -12.25 -15.20
C GLU A 200 1.73 -12.66 -13.72
N ILE A 201 1.93 -11.70 -12.80
CA ILE A 201 1.80 -11.92 -11.36
C ILE A 201 0.42 -12.52 -11.04
N LEU A 202 -0.65 -11.93 -11.57
CA LEU A 202 -2.00 -12.44 -11.31
C LEU A 202 -2.27 -13.79 -11.96
N SER A 203 -1.71 -14.07 -13.14
CA SER A 203 -1.77 -15.40 -13.76
C SER A 203 -1.08 -16.45 -12.89
N ASN A 204 0.01 -16.11 -12.20
CA ASN A 204 0.68 -17.02 -11.28
C ASN A 204 -0.12 -17.26 -9.99
N LEU A 205 -1.00 -16.31 -9.64
CA LEU A 205 -1.88 -16.42 -8.48
C LEU A 205 -3.29 -16.95 -8.82
N ASP A 206 -3.62 -17.18 -10.09
CA ASP A 206 -4.95 -17.66 -10.53
C ASP A 206 -5.38 -18.87 -9.71
N GLN A 207 -4.52 -19.88 -9.57
CA GLN A 207 -4.88 -21.15 -8.95
C GLN A 207 -5.13 -21.04 -7.43
N CYS A 208 -4.88 -19.88 -6.81
CA CYS A 208 -5.16 -19.65 -5.40
C CYS A 208 -6.67 -19.55 -5.14
N ASP A 209 -7.15 -20.13 -4.05
CA ASP A 209 -8.54 -20.08 -3.60
C ASP A 209 -9.01 -18.66 -3.25
N GLY A 210 -8.07 -17.78 -2.88
CA GLY A 210 -8.28 -16.36 -2.65
C GLY A 210 -6.96 -15.59 -2.78
N ILE A 211 -7.03 -14.28 -3.03
CA ILE A 211 -5.87 -13.39 -3.06
C ILE A 211 -6.00 -12.32 -1.99
N ILE A 212 -4.92 -12.06 -1.24
CA ILE A 212 -4.74 -10.85 -0.46
C ILE A 212 -3.99 -9.83 -1.32
N LEU A 213 -4.66 -8.73 -1.64
CA LEU A 213 -4.12 -7.59 -2.35
C LEU A 213 -3.76 -6.51 -1.33
N ASP A 214 -2.46 -6.29 -1.11
CA ASP A 214 -1.98 -5.27 -0.18
C ASP A 214 -1.72 -3.94 -0.90
N LEU A 215 -2.53 -2.93 -0.56
CA LEU A 215 -2.48 -1.56 -1.09
C LEU A 215 -2.07 -0.56 -0.01
N ARG A 216 -1.58 -1.03 1.15
CA ARG A 216 -1.13 -0.18 2.26
C ARG A 216 0.02 0.70 1.85
N SER A 217 -0.12 2.00 2.12
CA SER A 217 0.81 3.05 1.70
C SER A 217 1.06 3.07 0.17
N GLY A 218 0.12 2.55 -0.61
CA GLY A 218 0.21 2.51 -2.07
C GLY A 218 -0.13 3.86 -2.71
N TYR A 219 0.53 4.14 -3.84
CA TYR A 219 0.29 5.33 -4.69
C TYR A 219 0.31 4.93 -6.19
N GLY A 220 0.05 5.89 -7.09
CA GLY A 220 0.44 5.77 -8.49
C GLY A 220 -0.69 6.12 -9.47
N PHE A 221 -0.72 5.40 -10.58
CA PHE A 221 -1.68 5.53 -11.67
C PHE A 221 -2.63 4.35 -11.71
N ILE A 222 -3.80 4.52 -12.32
CA ILE A 222 -4.67 3.39 -12.67
C ILE A 222 -4.93 3.41 -14.17
N ASP A 223 -5.04 2.21 -14.72
CA ASP A 223 -5.38 1.98 -16.13
C ASP A 223 -6.48 0.92 -16.19
N HIS A 224 -7.27 0.92 -17.26
CA HIS A 224 -8.33 -0.07 -17.48
C HIS A 224 -7.81 -1.52 -17.37
N ALA A 225 -6.59 -1.81 -17.83
CA ALA A 225 -6.00 -3.14 -17.75
C ALA A 225 -5.86 -3.66 -16.30
N HIS A 226 -5.69 -2.76 -15.33
CA HIS A 226 -5.69 -3.15 -13.91
C HIS A 226 -7.09 -3.62 -13.49
N PHE A 227 -8.14 -2.86 -13.81
CA PHE A 227 -9.52 -3.25 -13.52
C PHE A 227 -9.90 -4.56 -14.19
N ALA A 228 -9.54 -4.75 -15.46
CA ALA A 228 -9.84 -5.97 -16.20
C ALA A 228 -9.23 -7.25 -15.60
N SER A 229 -8.30 -7.11 -14.65
CA SER A 229 -7.69 -8.24 -13.94
C SER A 229 -8.54 -8.78 -12.78
N PHE A 230 -9.44 -7.95 -12.22
CA PHE A 230 -10.37 -8.39 -11.17
C PHE A 230 -11.84 -8.16 -11.52
N LEU A 231 -12.19 -7.18 -12.34
CA LEU A 231 -13.58 -6.88 -12.71
C LEU A 231 -13.88 -7.45 -14.10
N SER A 232 -14.98 -8.18 -14.22
CA SER A 232 -15.58 -8.49 -15.51
C SER A 232 -16.00 -7.22 -16.25
N TYR A 233 -16.26 -7.31 -17.56
CA TYR A 233 -16.82 -6.20 -18.32
C TYR A 233 -18.09 -5.62 -17.69
N ASP A 234 -19.01 -6.48 -17.25
CA ASP A 234 -20.25 -6.03 -16.59
C ASP A 234 -20.01 -5.43 -15.21
N GLU A 235 -19.08 -5.99 -14.42
CA GLU A 235 -18.66 -5.39 -13.14
C GLU A 235 -18.01 -4.02 -13.38
N MET A 236 -17.11 -3.86 -14.36
CA MET A 236 -16.50 -2.57 -14.70
C MET A 236 -17.55 -1.55 -15.11
N ARG A 237 -18.49 -1.91 -15.99
CA ARG A 237 -19.56 -1.03 -16.45
C ARG A 237 -20.52 -0.64 -15.32
N THR A 238 -20.69 -1.52 -14.32
CA THR A 238 -21.55 -1.27 -13.16
C THR A 238 -20.85 -0.40 -12.12
N THR A 239 -19.59 -0.72 -11.79
CA THR A 239 -18.78 -0.01 -10.80
C THR A 239 -18.40 1.39 -11.30
N LEU A 240 -17.85 1.50 -12.51
CA LEU A 240 -17.32 2.77 -13.03
C LEU A 240 -18.39 3.66 -13.69
N GLY A 241 -19.61 3.16 -13.86
CA GLY A 241 -20.72 3.85 -14.51
C GLY A 241 -20.66 3.75 -16.05
N LYS A 242 -21.84 3.60 -16.68
CA LYS A 242 -21.97 3.38 -18.14
C LYS A 242 -21.39 4.54 -18.98
N GLU A 243 -21.68 5.77 -18.61
CA GLU A 243 -21.26 6.96 -19.38
C GLU A 243 -19.75 7.16 -19.29
N THR A 244 -19.21 7.16 -18.07
CA THR A 244 -17.76 7.22 -17.83
C THR A 244 -17.00 6.07 -18.51
N PHE A 245 -17.54 4.85 -18.49
CA PHE A 245 -16.92 3.70 -19.12
C PHE A 245 -16.93 3.79 -20.66
N ASN A 246 -18.06 4.18 -21.26
CA ASN A 246 -18.20 4.26 -22.73
C ASN A 246 -17.53 5.49 -23.36
N GLU A 247 -17.36 6.58 -22.60
CA GLU A 247 -16.72 7.80 -23.10
C GLU A 247 -15.19 7.83 -22.86
N ASN A 248 -14.64 6.87 -22.12
CA ASN A 248 -13.21 6.81 -21.84
C ASN A 248 -12.42 6.35 -23.10
N PRO A 249 -11.54 7.21 -23.67
CA PRO A 249 -10.78 6.87 -24.89
C PRO A 249 -9.88 5.64 -24.74
N SER A 250 -9.35 5.38 -23.53
CA SER A 250 -8.55 4.18 -23.24
C SER A 250 -9.41 2.93 -23.26
N VAL A 251 -10.65 2.99 -22.74
CA VAL A 251 -11.60 1.87 -22.80
C VAL A 251 -12.01 1.60 -24.23
N ASN A 252 -12.34 2.65 -25.00
CA ASN A 252 -12.67 2.49 -26.41
C ASN A 252 -11.50 1.92 -27.22
N THR A 253 -10.27 2.36 -26.94
CA THR A 253 -9.08 1.80 -27.59
C THR A 253 -8.89 0.33 -27.21
N ALA A 254 -9.05 -0.04 -25.94
CA ALA A 254 -8.91 -1.41 -25.45
C ALA A 254 -10.05 -2.35 -25.91
N LEU A 255 -11.26 -1.82 -26.16
CA LEU A 255 -12.36 -2.55 -26.80
C LEU A 255 -12.03 -2.80 -28.28
N MET A 256 -11.58 -1.76 -29.00
CA MET A 256 -11.24 -1.85 -30.42
C MET A 256 -10.00 -2.72 -30.69
N SER A 257 -9.07 -2.83 -29.74
CA SER A 257 -7.90 -3.71 -29.82
C SER A 257 -8.20 -5.17 -29.45
N GLY A 258 -9.39 -5.49 -28.94
CA GLY A 258 -9.73 -6.81 -28.41
C GLY A 258 -9.01 -7.16 -27.10
N GLU A 259 -8.30 -6.22 -26.47
CA GLU A 259 -7.61 -6.43 -25.19
C GLU A 259 -8.58 -6.72 -24.05
N ILE A 260 -9.77 -6.11 -24.10
CA ILE A 260 -10.81 -6.35 -23.09
C ILE A 260 -11.42 -7.75 -23.27
N GLU A 261 -11.73 -8.16 -24.51
CA GLU A 261 -12.25 -9.50 -24.78
C GLU A 261 -11.24 -10.61 -24.45
N SER A 262 -9.95 -10.40 -24.75
CA SER A 262 -8.89 -11.36 -24.40
C SER A 262 -8.64 -11.43 -22.89
N SER A 263 -8.66 -10.29 -22.18
CA SER A 263 -8.50 -10.21 -20.72
C SER A 263 -9.71 -10.76 -19.94
N MET A 264 -10.86 -10.91 -20.58
CA MET A 264 -12.04 -11.52 -19.95
C MET A 264 -11.85 -13.00 -19.60
N SER A 265 -10.95 -13.70 -20.31
CA SER A 265 -10.60 -15.10 -20.03
C SER A 265 -9.68 -15.29 -18.83
N SER A 266 -8.97 -14.22 -18.42
CA SER A 266 -7.96 -14.23 -17.36
C SER A 266 -8.37 -13.43 -16.12
N THR A 267 -9.60 -12.92 -16.07
CA THR A 267 -10.02 -12.16 -14.90
C THR A 267 -10.17 -13.06 -13.67
N TYR A 268 -9.54 -12.67 -12.56
CA TYR A 268 -9.64 -13.40 -11.31
C TYR A 268 -11.02 -13.22 -10.68
N ARG A 269 -11.76 -14.32 -10.46
CA ARG A 269 -13.16 -14.34 -9.99
C ARG A 269 -13.35 -14.84 -8.55
N ARG A 270 -12.30 -15.34 -7.91
CA ARG A 270 -12.35 -15.87 -6.54
C ARG A 270 -12.25 -14.73 -5.50
N PRO A 271 -12.50 -15.00 -4.21
CA PRO A 271 -12.51 -13.95 -3.19
C PRO A 271 -11.21 -13.15 -3.04
N LEU A 272 -11.34 -11.88 -2.67
CA LEU A 272 -10.19 -10.98 -2.44
C LEU A 272 -10.23 -10.38 -1.03
N GLY A 273 -9.12 -10.48 -0.30
CA GLY A 273 -8.85 -9.63 0.86
C GLY A 273 -8.08 -8.40 0.41
N ILE A 274 -8.50 -7.20 0.79
CA ILE A 274 -7.83 -5.95 0.40
C ILE A 274 -7.31 -5.28 1.67
N LEU A 275 -5.99 -5.08 1.75
CA LEU A 275 -5.37 -4.34 2.85
C LEU A 275 -5.19 -2.88 2.48
N VAL A 276 -5.65 -1.98 3.34
CA VAL A 276 -5.50 -0.53 3.20
C VAL A 276 -5.06 0.11 4.52
N ASP A 277 -4.40 1.25 4.44
CA ASP A 277 -4.09 2.08 5.60
C ASP A 277 -4.24 3.57 5.28
N SER A 278 -4.05 4.43 6.28
CA SER A 278 -4.22 5.87 6.16
C SER A 278 -3.28 6.56 5.16
N GLN A 279 -2.32 5.82 4.58
CA GLN A 279 -1.42 6.32 3.54
C GLN A 279 -1.76 5.76 2.15
N THR A 280 -2.69 4.79 2.05
CA THR A 280 -3.27 4.37 0.76
C THR A 280 -3.97 5.57 0.14
N SER A 281 -3.49 6.03 -1.02
CA SER A 281 -3.94 7.26 -1.66
C SER A 281 -3.94 7.16 -3.20
N GLY A 282 -4.44 8.20 -3.86
CA GLY A 282 -4.48 8.35 -5.30
C GLY A 282 -5.16 7.17 -5.98
N SER A 283 -4.50 6.67 -7.03
CA SER A 283 -4.99 5.52 -7.80
C SER A 283 -5.12 4.23 -7.00
N SER A 284 -4.29 4.02 -5.98
CA SER A 284 -4.39 2.81 -5.13
C SER A 284 -5.64 2.84 -4.27
N GLU A 285 -5.99 4.02 -3.75
CA GLU A 285 -7.24 4.24 -3.01
C GLU A 285 -8.47 4.13 -3.91
N PHE A 286 -8.40 4.72 -5.11
CA PHE A 286 -9.45 4.58 -6.12
C PHE A 286 -9.67 3.10 -6.49
N TYR A 287 -8.58 2.36 -6.70
CA TYR A 287 -8.63 0.95 -7.05
C TYR A 287 -9.23 0.09 -5.93
N ALA A 288 -8.80 0.30 -4.69
CA ALA A 288 -9.38 -0.35 -3.52
C ALA A 288 -10.89 -0.10 -3.44
N SER A 289 -11.31 1.15 -3.63
CA SER A 289 -12.72 1.57 -3.51
C SER A 289 -13.61 0.97 -4.59
N ALA A 290 -13.08 0.84 -5.82
CA ALA A 290 -13.76 0.18 -6.92
C ALA A 290 -13.88 -1.34 -6.70
N LEU A 291 -12.82 -1.99 -6.21
CA LEU A 291 -12.84 -3.42 -5.88
C LEU A 291 -13.74 -3.73 -4.68
N ALA A 292 -13.88 -2.82 -3.73
CA ALA A 292 -14.80 -2.93 -2.60
C ALA A 292 -16.29 -3.02 -3.01
N GLN A 293 -16.63 -2.60 -4.24
CA GLN A 293 -18.00 -2.72 -4.76
C GLN A 293 -18.39 -4.16 -5.13
N LEU A 294 -17.43 -5.09 -5.16
CA LEU A 294 -17.67 -6.48 -5.54
C LEU A 294 -18.16 -7.30 -4.35
N ASN A 295 -19.14 -8.19 -4.56
CA ASN A 295 -19.71 -9.04 -3.50
C ASN A 295 -18.80 -10.19 -3.03
N ARG A 296 -17.52 -10.16 -3.37
CA ARG A 296 -16.52 -11.20 -3.06
C ARG A 296 -15.23 -10.61 -2.50
N THR A 297 -15.28 -9.34 -2.09
CA THR A 297 -14.14 -8.65 -1.52
C THR A 297 -14.42 -8.34 -0.06
N VAL A 298 -13.34 -8.20 0.70
CA VAL A 298 -13.38 -7.74 2.07
C VAL A 298 -12.19 -6.82 2.30
N VAL A 299 -12.46 -5.62 2.80
CA VAL A 299 -11.46 -4.59 3.04
C VAL A 299 -11.08 -4.58 4.53
N ILE A 300 -9.77 -4.69 4.81
CA ILE A 300 -9.21 -4.76 6.16
C ILE A 300 -8.17 -3.66 6.35
N GLY A 301 -8.16 -3.04 7.53
CA GLY A 301 -7.07 -2.14 7.93
C GLY A 301 -7.57 -0.83 8.53
N ASP A 302 -7.00 0.29 8.12
CA ASP A 302 -7.46 1.63 8.53
C ASP A 302 -8.17 2.35 7.38
N THR A 303 -8.94 3.37 7.70
CA THR A 303 -9.51 4.29 6.70
C THR A 303 -8.38 4.87 5.85
N SER A 304 -8.52 4.83 4.53
CA SER A 304 -7.53 5.34 3.59
C SER A 304 -7.44 6.88 3.61
N ALA A 305 -6.51 7.45 2.83
CA ALA A 305 -6.13 8.86 2.95
C ALA A 305 -7.26 9.86 2.64
N GLY A 306 -8.27 9.46 1.86
CA GLY A 306 -9.29 10.34 1.32
C GLY A 306 -8.74 11.28 0.26
N LYS A 307 -7.71 10.86 -0.48
CA LYS A 307 -7.02 11.68 -1.47
C LYS A 307 -6.90 10.93 -2.80
N PHE A 308 -7.99 10.86 -3.55
CA PHE A 308 -8.09 10.08 -4.78
C PHE A 308 -7.40 10.72 -5.98
N GLY A 309 -7.15 12.03 -5.91
CA GLY A 309 -6.54 12.83 -6.95
C GLY A 309 -5.03 12.66 -7.08
N THR A 310 -4.40 13.67 -7.67
CA THR A 310 -2.97 13.65 -8.00
C THR A 310 -2.26 14.88 -7.49
N PHE A 311 -0.97 14.74 -7.21
CA PHE A 311 -0.12 15.87 -6.89
C PHE A 311 0.49 16.47 -8.15
N HIS A 312 0.41 17.79 -8.31
CA HIS A 312 0.98 18.52 -9.43
C HIS A 312 2.07 19.49 -8.97
N GLU A 313 3.11 19.63 -9.79
CA GLU A 313 4.15 20.63 -9.54
C GLU A 313 3.57 22.04 -9.66
N ASN A 314 3.76 22.84 -8.61
CA ASN A 314 3.45 24.26 -8.64
C ASN A 314 4.55 25.02 -9.36
N THR A 315 4.37 25.23 -10.67
CA THR A 315 5.32 25.95 -11.53
C THR A 315 5.41 27.46 -11.24
N LYS A 316 4.54 28.01 -10.38
CA LYS A 316 4.53 29.43 -10.00
C LYS A 316 5.35 29.72 -8.74
N ILE A 317 5.70 28.70 -7.96
CA ILE A 317 6.46 28.85 -6.72
C ILE A 317 7.74 28.03 -6.81
N THR A 318 8.83 28.69 -7.15
CA THR A 318 10.19 28.16 -6.94
C THR A 318 10.73 28.81 -5.68
N ARG A 319 11.01 28.02 -4.64
CA ARG A 319 11.64 28.57 -3.43
C ARG A 319 13.08 29.02 -3.72
N PRO A 320 13.67 29.92 -2.92
CA PRO A 320 15.02 30.45 -3.15
C PRO A 320 16.12 29.37 -3.24
N ASN A 321 15.89 28.19 -2.69
CA ASN A 321 16.78 27.03 -2.74
C ASN A 321 16.54 26.11 -3.97
N GLY A 322 15.60 26.44 -4.86
CA GLY A 322 15.25 25.63 -6.02
C GLY A 322 14.19 24.56 -5.75
N ASP A 323 13.62 24.49 -4.54
CA ASP A 323 12.58 23.50 -4.23
C ASP A 323 11.34 23.72 -5.09
N ARG A 324 10.90 22.64 -5.71
CA ARG A 324 9.56 22.51 -6.27
C ARG A 324 8.59 22.20 -5.13
N ILE A 325 7.37 22.69 -5.24
CA ILE A 325 6.29 22.36 -4.31
C ILE A 325 5.26 21.57 -5.10
N PHE A 326 4.87 20.40 -4.61
CA PHE A 326 3.74 19.67 -5.17
C PHE A 326 2.48 19.99 -4.37
N LEU A 327 1.41 20.31 -5.09
CA LEU A 327 0.10 20.59 -4.52
C LEU A 327 -0.88 19.50 -4.93
N TYR A 328 -1.72 19.11 -3.98
CA TYR A 328 -2.78 18.14 -4.22
C TYR A 328 -3.92 18.73 -5.06
N ASP A 329 -4.36 18.00 -6.08
CA ASP A 329 -5.56 18.28 -6.87
C ASP A 329 -6.46 17.04 -6.84
N PRO A 330 -7.68 17.11 -6.28
CA PRO A 330 -8.62 15.98 -6.26
C PRO A 330 -9.04 15.50 -7.66
N GLY A 331 -8.85 16.34 -8.70
CA GLY A 331 -9.11 15.98 -10.08
C GLY A 331 -10.58 15.55 -10.32
N PRO A 332 -10.85 14.85 -11.44
CA PRO A 332 -12.20 14.35 -11.73
C PRO A 332 -12.60 13.17 -10.84
N TYR A 333 -11.64 12.33 -10.41
CA TYR A 333 -11.93 11.13 -9.61
C TYR A 333 -12.70 11.45 -8.32
N GLY A 334 -12.31 12.52 -7.61
CA GLY A 334 -12.94 12.92 -6.35
C GLY A 334 -14.41 13.36 -6.45
N LYS A 335 -14.97 13.49 -7.66
CA LYS A 335 -16.36 13.95 -7.88
C LYS A 335 -17.15 13.11 -8.89
N GLN A 336 -16.49 12.26 -9.66
CA GLN A 336 -17.09 11.56 -10.80
C GLN A 336 -17.75 10.22 -10.43
N TYR A 337 -17.34 9.59 -9.33
CA TYR A 337 -17.76 8.23 -8.99
C TYR A 337 -18.50 8.20 -7.65
N GLU A 338 -19.67 7.55 -7.60
CA GLU A 338 -20.51 7.49 -6.39
C GLU A 338 -19.82 6.80 -5.20
N PHE A 339 -18.90 5.88 -5.48
CA PHE A 339 -18.15 5.15 -4.45
C PHE A 339 -16.91 5.91 -3.95
N VAL A 340 -16.65 7.11 -4.48
CA VAL A 340 -15.53 7.96 -4.07
C VAL A 340 -16.03 9.05 -3.14
N ASP A 341 -15.43 9.13 -1.94
CA ASP A 341 -15.70 10.16 -0.94
C ASP A 341 -14.42 10.94 -0.64
N GLU A 342 -14.13 11.92 -1.49
CA GLU A 342 -12.96 12.79 -1.40
C GLU A 342 -12.90 13.51 -0.05
N GLY A 343 -11.76 13.39 0.63
CA GLY A 343 -11.53 13.89 1.98
C GLY A 343 -11.97 12.96 3.11
N ARG A 344 -12.70 11.87 2.83
CA ARG A 344 -13.07 10.86 3.85
C ARG A 344 -12.34 9.53 3.69
N GLY A 345 -12.12 9.12 2.45
CA GLY A 345 -11.47 7.87 2.10
C GLY A 345 -12.34 6.63 2.26
N LEU A 346 -11.83 5.50 1.81
CA LEU A 346 -12.43 4.19 1.92
C LEU A 346 -12.42 3.73 3.39
N ILE A 347 -13.61 3.49 3.93
CA ILE A 347 -13.77 2.89 5.26
C ILE A 347 -13.70 1.36 5.09
N PRO A 348 -12.78 0.65 5.77
CA PRO A 348 -12.67 -0.80 5.65
C PRO A 348 -13.87 -1.52 6.27
N ASP A 349 -14.28 -2.64 5.68
CA ASP A 349 -15.30 -3.54 6.24
C ASP A 349 -14.91 -4.03 7.65
N GLN A 350 -13.61 -4.27 7.85
CA GLN A 350 -13.04 -4.63 9.13
C GLN A 350 -11.91 -3.67 9.51
N LYS A 351 -12.22 -2.74 10.41
CA LYS A 351 -11.23 -1.80 10.95
C LYS A 351 -10.27 -2.50 11.90
N VAL A 352 -9.00 -2.58 11.50
CA VAL A 352 -7.88 -3.14 12.26
C VAL A 352 -6.74 -2.14 12.20
N LEU A 353 -6.54 -1.39 13.28
CA LEU A 353 -5.44 -0.42 13.37
C LEU A 353 -4.14 -1.14 13.69
N PHE A 354 -3.07 -0.81 12.98
CA PHE A 354 -1.73 -1.23 13.37
C PHE A 354 -1.22 -0.34 14.51
N PRO A 355 -0.94 -0.89 15.71
CA PRO A 355 -0.58 -0.06 16.85
C PRO A 355 0.93 0.18 16.86
N PHE A 356 1.39 1.16 16.08
CA PHE A 356 2.81 1.55 16.00
C PHE A 356 3.43 1.93 17.36
N ASN A 357 2.61 2.19 18.38
CA ASN A 357 3.03 2.48 19.75
C ASN A 357 2.97 1.27 20.71
N LYS A 358 2.58 0.08 20.22
CA LYS A 358 2.51 -1.14 21.03
C LYS A 358 3.47 -2.20 20.50
N ASN A 359 4.00 -2.97 21.44
CA ASN A 359 4.82 -4.12 21.16
C ASN A 359 3.93 -5.29 20.70
N ILE A 360 3.84 -5.50 19.39
CA ILE A 360 3.12 -6.63 18.81
C ILE A 360 4.06 -7.43 17.90
N ALA A 361 4.00 -8.74 18.04
CA ALA A 361 4.69 -9.65 17.13
C ALA A 361 3.85 -9.84 15.86
N GLY A 362 4.50 -9.71 14.70
CA GLY A 362 3.86 -9.98 13.40
C GLY A 362 3.08 -8.80 12.84
N ASP A 363 2.30 -9.08 11.79
CA ASP A 363 1.42 -8.11 11.14
C ASP A 363 -0.04 -8.51 11.34
N ILE A 364 -0.65 -7.94 12.38
CA ILE A 364 -2.02 -8.26 12.77
C ILE A 364 -3.05 -7.95 11.67
N GLN A 365 -2.76 -6.99 10.78
CA GLN A 365 -3.65 -6.67 9.68
C GLN A 365 -3.58 -7.77 8.64
N PHE A 366 -2.37 -8.22 8.29
CA PHE A 366 -2.16 -9.37 7.41
C PHE A 366 -2.79 -10.65 7.99
N ASP A 367 -2.53 -10.97 9.26
CA ASP A 367 -3.09 -12.15 9.92
C ASP A 367 -4.62 -12.10 9.93
N THR A 368 -5.19 -10.92 10.16
CA THR A 368 -6.65 -10.73 10.09
C THR A 368 -7.15 -10.91 8.66
N ALA A 369 -6.47 -10.36 7.65
CA ALA A 369 -6.86 -10.53 6.26
C ALA A 369 -6.85 -12.00 5.84
N VAL A 370 -5.87 -12.79 6.27
CA VAL A 370 -5.85 -14.25 6.06
C VAL A 370 -7.10 -14.89 6.66
N LEU A 371 -7.38 -14.65 7.95
CA LEU A 371 -8.52 -15.27 8.64
C LEU A 371 -9.87 -14.84 8.05
N THR A 372 -10.01 -13.57 7.68
CA THR A 372 -11.24 -13.03 7.11
C THR A 372 -11.45 -13.56 5.70
N LEU A 373 -10.39 -13.64 4.87
CA LEU A 373 -10.46 -14.25 3.55
C LEU A 373 -10.84 -15.74 3.62
N LEU A 374 -10.29 -16.49 4.58
CA LEU A 374 -10.66 -17.89 4.83
C LEU A 374 -12.16 -18.07 5.16
N SER A 375 -12.83 -17.05 5.68
CA SER A 375 -14.25 -17.13 6.03
C SER A 375 -15.19 -16.99 4.82
N ILE A 376 -14.67 -16.53 3.67
CA ILE A 376 -15.43 -16.28 2.45
C ILE A 376 -15.00 -17.15 1.25
N ILE A 377 -13.95 -17.98 1.41
CA ILE A 377 -13.52 -19.04 0.46
C ILE A 377 -13.95 -20.43 0.93
#